data_AF-A0A2H3BHV4-F1
#
_entry.id   AF-A0A2H3BHV4-F1
#
_cell.length_a   1.000
_cell.length_b   1.000
_cell.length_c   1.000
_cell.angle_alpha   90.00
_cell.angle_beta   90.00
_cell.angle_gamma   90.00
#
_symmetry.space_group_name_H-M   'P 1'
#
loop_
_entity.id
_entity.type
_entity.pdbx_description
1 polymer ?
#
loop_
_entity_poly.entity_id
_entity_poly.type
_entity_poly.pdbx_seq_one_letter_code
_entity_poly.pdbx_strand_id
1 'polypeptide(L)'
;MAGRCRTQHYIPTSDFNDPQTISEIYKIAYEWGDRVPSGFSILPPCFEVFRHHLSTTNIPSDDDNNTDLSLIRACFFAFGKGISALHGESGTEALYEDILAMTETILSWTRYFFHSFDMSTGLGDNPDLNGIPDSNLSCIAHLLSSLATLTQFRHSLYSEPRLVQNIVRFWLELTLHGYQSAYEFRALMATITAFDDTKSVIPEALRLWNHQAEDVATVIIRGLIEDQSRHPQKYVDYIRGGTLLTFCARMSLRFYDCIIAQKSVMWCCRAIRILVSKPKRYFPPEARARAVALEHFIGYVFGPCRYVYNLAEALDFHLLESVLTFSHFISLNEESLGARIVPPKFYNILDDILELVNTFTIYRSILRRILRTVKHADKFESTLGGRAAQRWYHLKALALERSEDMHQYDLKESKGRFMCENRECPNKDINPRSPSRRCGGCSNVVYCSPECQKIDWKADGGHRLTCLQNQSNRKDGRSHGISCIDYEFFVAKCGTDIREHLNLIRALRTQDLNEQVGNHKPVATTIVMSYIGPGNGVRMLRRDMSICATQIGEDKWRLLKKDGEQVIIIMELPYDKDEPIYFAIPLSQFDVAL
;
A
#
# COMPACT_ATOMS: atom_id res chain seq x y z
N MET A 1 15.95 -23.04 37.38
CA MET A 1 15.52 -21.90 38.20
C MET A 1 14.08 -22.13 38.63
N ALA A 2 13.86 -22.50 39.88
CA ALA A 2 12.54 -22.76 40.44
C ALA A 2 11.77 -21.43 40.59
N GLY A 3 10.71 -21.25 39.81
CA GLY A 3 9.83 -20.09 39.88
C GLY A 3 9.01 -20.10 41.16
N ARG A 4 8.98 -18.96 41.86
CA ARG A 4 8.04 -18.72 42.95
C ARG A 4 6.62 -18.79 42.37
N CYS A 5 5.84 -19.77 42.79
CA CYS A 5 4.40 -19.83 42.57
C CYS A 5 3.79 -18.60 43.25
N ARG A 6 3.34 -17.60 42.47
CA ARG A 6 2.50 -16.53 43.00
C ARG A 6 1.17 -17.18 43.42
N THR A 7 0.77 -16.96 44.67
CA THR A 7 -0.55 -17.28 45.20
C THR A 7 -1.62 -16.80 44.23
N GLN A 8 -2.39 -17.73 43.65
CA GLN A 8 -3.58 -17.40 42.88
C GLN A 8 -4.58 -16.73 43.82
N HIS A 9 -4.86 -15.44 43.60
CA HIS A 9 -5.93 -14.74 44.29
C HIS A 9 -7.26 -15.23 43.72
N TYR A 10 -7.87 -16.21 44.39
CA TYR A 10 -9.22 -16.67 44.08
C TYR A 10 -10.22 -15.64 44.62
N ILE A 11 -11.01 -15.03 43.75
CA ILE A 11 -12.10 -14.12 44.15
C ILE A 11 -13.25 -15.01 44.67
N PRO A 12 -13.65 -14.88 45.95
CA PRO A 12 -14.76 -15.67 46.49
C PRO A 12 -16.06 -15.38 45.72
N THR A 13 -16.73 -16.42 45.25
CA THR A 13 -17.91 -16.37 44.38
C THR A 13 -19.20 -15.88 45.06
N SER A 14 -19.16 -15.37 46.29
CA SER A 14 -20.38 -15.12 47.08
C SER A 14 -20.96 -13.70 46.97
N ASP A 15 -20.22 -12.71 46.45
CA ASP A 15 -20.76 -11.35 46.25
C ASP A 15 -20.11 -10.63 45.06
N PHE A 16 -20.82 -10.59 43.92
CA PHE A 16 -20.37 -9.90 42.70
C PHE A 16 -20.39 -8.37 42.81
N ASN A 17 -21.05 -7.83 43.84
CA ASN A 17 -21.14 -6.40 44.13
C ASN A 17 -20.20 -5.96 45.27
N ASP A 18 -19.36 -6.88 45.77
CA ASP A 18 -18.38 -6.56 46.79
C ASP A 18 -17.44 -5.44 46.32
N PRO A 19 -17.24 -4.38 47.12
CA PRO A 19 -16.39 -3.23 46.75
C PRO A 19 -14.95 -3.61 46.37
N GLN A 20 -14.39 -4.67 46.97
CA GLN A 20 -13.04 -5.12 46.64
C GLN A 20 -13.00 -5.78 45.26
N THR A 21 -14.02 -6.58 44.92
CA THR A 21 -14.18 -7.16 43.58
C THR A 21 -14.34 -6.07 42.52
N ILE A 22 -15.22 -5.09 42.75
CA ILE A 22 -15.40 -3.94 41.85
C ILE A 22 -14.09 -3.16 41.69
N SER A 23 -13.40 -2.86 42.79
CA SER A 23 -12.12 -2.15 42.77
C SER A 23 -11.06 -2.90 41.94
N GLU A 24 -11.00 -4.23 42.01
CA GLU A 24 -10.05 -5.01 41.20
C GLU A 24 -10.42 -4.98 39.71
N ILE A 25 -11.71 -4.98 39.35
CA ILE A 25 -12.15 -4.80 37.95
C ILE A 25 -11.69 -3.44 37.42
N TYR A 26 -11.90 -2.36 38.18
CA TYR A 26 -11.45 -1.01 37.79
C TYR A 26 -9.95 -0.95 37.59
N LYS A 27 -9.20 -1.58 38.49
CA LYS A 27 -7.75 -1.69 38.40
C LYS A 27 -7.30 -2.47 37.17
N ILE A 28 -7.92 -3.60 36.85
CA ILE A 28 -7.65 -4.35 35.62
C ILE A 28 -7.99 -3.49 34.39
N ALA A 29 -9.14 -2.81 34.40
CA ALA A 29 -9.64 -2.02 33.28
C ALA A 29 -8.74 -0.80 32.98
N TYR A 30 -8.34 -0.05 34.00
CA TYR A 30 -7.75 1.28 33.81
C TYR A 30 -6.31 1.45 34.33
N GLU A 31 -5.90 0.69 35.35
CA GLU A 31 -4.55 0.80 35.91
C GLU A 31 -3.55 -0.16 35.24
N TRP A 32 -4.03 -1.33 34.81
CA TRP A 32 -3.17 -2.27 34.09
C TRP A 32 -2.89 -1.71 32.69
N GLY A 33 -1.61 -1.52 32.35
CA GLY A 33 -1.24 -1.15 30.99
C GLY A 33 -1.51 -2.27 29.96
N ASP A 34 -1.04 -2.08 28.73
CA ASP A 34 -1.19 -3.07 27.64
C ASP A 34 -0.53 -4.44 27.94
N ARG A 35 0.34 -4.51 28.97
CA ARG A 35 1.04 -5.74 29.36
C ARG A 35 0.43 -6.32 30.63
N VAL A 36 -0.43 -7.31 30.44
CA VAL A 36 -0.97 -8.12 31.52
C VAL A 36 0.03 -9.23 31.89
N PRO A 37 0.27 -9.52 33.19
CA PRO A 37 1.25 -10.53 33.60
C PRO A 37 0.95 -11.96 33.11
N SER A 38 -0.33 -12.34 32.98
CA SER A 38 -0.81 -13.60 32.38
C SER A 38 -2.32 -13.52 32.16
N GLY A 39 -2.86 -14.16 31.11
CA GLY A 39 -4.31 -14.25 30.89
C GLY A 39 -5.03 -14.88 32.09
N PHE A 40 -4.40 -15.87 32.71
CA PHE A 40 -4.85 -16.55 33.93
C PHE A 40 -4.99 -15.66 35.17
N SER A 41 -4.46 -14.44 35.14
CA SER A 41 -4.69 -13.46 36.23
C SER A 41 -6.05 -12.77 36.16
N ILE A 42 -6.72 -12.82 35.00
CA ILE A 42 -8.05 -12.23 34.78
C ILE A 42 -9.07 -13.33 34.55
N LEU A 43 -8.78 -14.28 33.65
CA LEU A 43 -9.67 -15.38 33.27
C LEU A 43 -9.01 -16.73 33.61
N PRO A 44 -9.62 -17.61 34.40
CA PRO A 44 -11.03 -17.60 34.83
C PRO A 44 -11.44 -16.77 36.07
N PRO A 45 -10.56 -16.21 36.94
CA PRO A 45 -10.99 -15.66 38.24
C PRO A 45 -12.14 -14.63 38.22
N CYS A 46 -12.19 -13.76 37.22
CA CYS A 46 -13.21 -12.71 37.11
C CYS A 46 -14.40 -13.10 36.20
N PHE A 47 -14.42 -14.32 35.66
CA PHE A 47 -15.32 -14.66 34.56
C PHE A 47 -16.80 -14.66 34.98
N GLU A 48 -17.12 -15.23 36.14
CA GLU A 48 -18.49 -15.19 36.69
C GLU A 48 -18.95 -13.76 37.01
N VAL A 49 -18.02 -12.90 37.45
CA VAL A 49 -18.28 -11.48 37.70
C VAL A 49 -18.67 -10.79 36.39
N PHE A 50 -17.95 -11.05 35.30
CA PHE A 50 -18.28 -10.53 33.98
C PHE A 50 -19.63 -11.06 33.49
N ARG A 51 -19.92 -12.35 33.67
CA ARG A 51 -21.21 -12.95 33.29
C ARG A 51 -22.37 -12.32 34.05
N HIS A 52 -22.19 -12.06 35.36
CA HIS A 52 -23.21 -11.42 36.18
C HIS A 52 -23.49 -9.99 35.73
N HIS A 53 -22.46 -9.14 35.67
CA HIS A 53 -22.63 -7.71 35.36
C HIS A 53 -23.02 -7.48 33.90
N LEU A 54 -22.46 -8.24 32.96
CA LEU A 54 -22.80 -8.12 31.55
C LEU A 54 -24.06 -8.89 31.15
N SER A 55 -24.82 -9.48 32.09
CA SER A 55 -26.09 -10.15 31.77
C SER A 55 -27.03 -9.25 30.95
N THR A 56 -27.79 -9.85 30.02
CA THR A 56 -28.79 -9.11 29.22
C THR A 56 -29.90 -8.51 30.07
N THR A 57 -30.13 -9.05 31.26
CA THR A 57 -31.08 -8.52 32.26
C THR A 57 -30.68 -7.14 32.80
N ASN A 58 -29.40 -6.75 32.64
CA ASN A 58 -28.87 -5.50 33.15
C ASN A 58 -28.80 -4.41 32.07
N ILE A 59 -29.20 -4.73 30.82
CA ILE A 59 -29.32 -3.74 29.75
C ILE A 59 -30.46 -2.79 30.13
N PRO A 60 -30.21 -1.47 30.23
CA PRO A 60 -31.25 -0.51 30.58
C PRO A 60 -32.41 -0.54 29.58
N SER A 61 -33.65 -0.47 30.08
CA SER A 61 -34.78 -0.03 29.27
C SER A 61 -34.69 1.48 29.03
N ASP A 62 -35.38 1.99 28.01
CA ASP A 62 -35.39 3.42 27.65
C ASP A 62 -35.74 4.36 28.83
N ASP A 63 -36.42 3.85 29.87
CA ASP A 63 -36.83 4.61 31.06
C ASP A 63 -35.96 4.39 32.33
N ASP A 64 -34.91 3.54 32.30
CA ASP A 64 -34.14 3.18 33.51
C ASP A 64 -32.77 3.86 33.58
N ASN A 65 -32.57 4.68 34.62
CA ASN A 65 -31.31 5.38 34.91
C ASN A 65 -30.44 4.66 35.97
N ASN A 66 -30.85 3.51 36.50
CA ASN A 66 -30.17 2.87 37.64
C ASN A 66 -28.97 1.98 37.27
N THR A 67 -28.76 1.67 35.98
CA THR A 67 -27.64 0.81 35.59
C THR A 67 -26.31 1.54 35.72
N ASP A 68 -25.38 0.95 36.47
CA ASP A 68 -24.01 1.46 36.60
C ASP A 68 -23.21 1.19 35.31
N LEU A 69 -23.38 2.06 34.31
CA LEU A 69 -22.63 2.00 33.06
C LEU A 69 -21.11 2.19 33.26
N SER A 70 -20.66 2.72 34.40
CA SER A 70 -19.22 2.81 34.69
C SER A 70 -18.63 1.44 35.01
N LEU A 71 -19.32 0.64 35.82
CA LEU A 71 -18.92 -0.74 36.10
C LEU A 71 -19.00 -1.62 34.84
N ILE A 72 -20.06 -1.47 34.05
CA ILE A 72 -20.21 -2.20 32.77
C ILE A 72 -19.05 -1.91 31.82
N ARG A 73 -18.65 -0.63 31.66
CA ARG A 73 -17.47 -0.24 30.87
C ARG A 73 -16.19 -0.89 31.39
N ALA A 74 -16.00 -0.91 32.72
CA ALA A 74 -14.84 -1.53 33.33
C ALA A 74 -14.81 -3.05 33.08
N CYS A 75 -15.95 -3.73 33.18
CA CYS A 75 -16.09 -5.15 32.84
C CYS A 75 -15.73 -5.40 31.37
N PHE A 76 -16.20 -4.59 30.43
CA PHE A 76 -15.86 -4.72 29.00
C PHE A 76 -14.35 -4.64 28.74
N PHE A 77 -13.67 -3.62 29.31
CA PHE A 77 -12.22 -3.47 29.17
C PHE A 77 -11.46 -4.61 29.84
N ALA A 78 -11.80 -4.94 31.09
CA ALA A 78 -11.13 -6.01 31.83
C ALA A 78 -11.29 -7.36 31.12
N PHE A 79 -12.48 -7.65 30.62
CA PHE A 79 -12.75 -8.88 29.88
C PHE A 79 -11.97 -8.93 28.56
N GLY A 80 -11.96 -7.83 27.80
CA GLY A 80 -11.19 -7.72 26.55
C GLY A 80 -9.68 -7.92 26.78
N LYS A 81 -9.13 -7.36 27.85
CA LYS A 81 -7.73 -7.60 28.27
C LYS A 81 -7.47 -9.06 28.63
N GLY A 82 -8.41 -9.69 29.35
CA GLY A 82 -8.36 -11.11 29.68
C GLY A 82 -8.23 -11.97 28.42
N ILE A 83 -9.13 -11.77 27.45
CA ILE A 83 -9.13 -12.51 26.18
C ILE A 83 -7.83 -12.29 25.40
N SER A 84 -7.38 -11.03 25.27
CA SER A 84 -6.13 -10.72 24.58
C SER A 84 -4.92 -11.39 25.22
N ALA A 85 -4.91 -11.52 26.55
CA ALA A 85 -3.82 -12.13 27.29
C ALA A 85 -3.80 -13.67 27.23
N LEU A 86 -4.93 -14.32 26.90
CA LEU A 86 -5.02 -15.77 26.67
C LEU A 86 -4.42 -16.20 25.32
N HIS A 87 -4.17 -15.25 24.40
CA HIS A 87 -3.72 -15.58 23.06
C HIS A 87 -2.34 -16.26 23.07
N GLY A 88 -2.30 -17.53 22.65
CA GLY A 88 -1.09 -18.35 22.63
C GLY A 88 -0.80 -19.13 23.91
N GLU A 89 -1.68 -19.09 24.93
CA GLU A 89 -1.60 -19.93 26.12
C GLU A 89 -2.24 -21.31 25.85
N SER A 90 -1.57 -22.40 26.24
CA SER A 90 -2.06 -23.78 26.11
C SER A 90 -3.07 -24.15 27.21
N GLY A 91 -4.03 -25.03 26.92
CA GLY A 91 -5.01 -25.50 27.92
C GLY A 91 -6.16 -24.52 28.15
N THR A 92 -6.44 -23.66 27.18
CA THR A 92 -7.46 -22.61 27.21
C THR A 92 -8.75 -23.01 26.48
N GLU A 93 -8.85 -24.24 25.97
CA GLU A 93 -9.94 -24.70 25.11
C GLU A 93 -11.30 -24.60 25.80
N ALA A 94 -11.43 -25.14 27.01
CA ALA A 94 -12.68 -25.07 27.79
C ALA A 94 -13.08 -23.63 28.13
N LEU A 95 -12.08 -22.78 28.43
CA LEU A 95 -12.30 -21.36 28.73
C LEU A 95 -12.79 -20.60 27.49
N TYR A 96 -12.33 -20.96 26.29
CA TYR A 96 -12.86 -20.36 25.06
C TYR A 96 -14.31 -20.76 24.79
N GLU A 97 -14.72 -21.99 25.09
CA GLU A 97 -16.14 -22.39 24.99
C GLU A 97 -17.01 -21.55 25.93
N ASP A 98 -16.54 -21.36 27.16
CA ASP A 98 -17.18 -20.50 28.16
C ASP A 98 -17.29 -19.04 27.68
N ILE A 99 -16.20 -18.47 27.15
CA ILE A 99 -16.19 -17.11 26.57
C ILE A 99 -17.17 -17.00 25.40
N LEU A 100 -17.22 -18.00 24.52
CA LEU A 100 -18.10 -18.03 23.36
C LEU A 100 -19.58 -18.17 23.76
N ALA A 101 -19.89 -18.78 24.90
CA ALA A 101 -21.24 -18.81 25.44
C ALA A 101 -21.80 -17.41 25.77
N MET A 102 -20.94 -16.40 25.96
CA MET A 102 -21.34 -15.01 26.17
C MET A 102 -21.61 -14.22 24.87
N THR A 103 -21.50 -14.84 23.69
CA THR A 103 -21.60 -14.15 22.40
C THR A 103 -22.89 -13.34 22.26
N GLU A 104 -24.07 -13.93 22.45
CA GLU A 104 -25.35 -13.23 22.28
C GLU A 104 -25.52 -12.10 23.30
N THR A 105 -25.05 -12.30 24.52
CA THR A 105 -25.05 -11.28 25.56
C THR A 105 -24.23 -10.06 25.15
N ILE A 106 -23.02 -10.27 24.64
CA ILE A 106 -22.13 -9.21 24.18
C ILE A 106 -22.70 -8.49 22.95
N LEU A 107 -23.29 -9.24 22.00
CA LEU A 107 -23.94 -8.66 20.82
C LEU A 107 -25.16 -7.83 21.22
N SER A 108 -25.94 -8.27 22.22
CA SER A 108 -27.08 -7.50 22.76
C SER A 108 -26.64 -6.16 23.35
N TRP A 109 -25.57 -6.14 24.17
CA TRP A 109 -24.98 -4.89 24.67
C TRP A 109 -24.43 -4.00 23.55
N THR A 110 -23.82 -4.61 22.52
CA THR A 110 -23.33 -3.86 21.35
C THR A 110 -24.47 -3.16 20.65
N ARG A 111 -25.59 -3.87 20.42
CA ARG A 111 -26.80 -3.29 19.82
C ARG A 111 -27.33 -2.12 20.67
N TYR A 112 -27.38 -2.28 21.99
CA TYR A 112 -27.79 -1.22 22.91
C TYR A 112 -26.88 0.02 22.80
N PHE A 113 -25.56 -0.13 22.90
CA PHE A 113 -24.63 1.01 22.78
C PHE A 113 -24.64 1.67 21.41
N PHE A 114 -24.85 0.91 20.34
CA PHE A 114 -24.96 1.49 19.01
C PHE A 114 -26.28 2.21 18.78
N HIS A 115 -27.37 1.71 19.40
CA HIS A 115 -28.67 2.36 19.32
C HIS A 115 -28.72 3.65 20.14
N SER A 116 -28.12 3.63 21.34
CA SER A 116 -28.09 4.80 22.20
C SER A 116 -27.24 5.94 21.59
N PHE A 117 -26.21 5.60 20.81
CA PHE A 117 -25.43 6.59 20.09
C PHE A 117 -26.12 7.02 18.77
N ASP A 118 -27.02 8.02 18.87
CA ASP A 118 -27.72 8.56 17.70
C ASP A 118 -26.79 9.40 16.80
N MET A 119 -26.37 8.79 15.70
CA MET A 119 -25.57 9.43 14.64
C MET A 119 -26.39 10.32 13.70
N SER A 120 -27.73 10.29 13.78
CA SER A 120 -28.62 11.03 12.88
C SER A 120 -28.77 12.50 13.26
N THR A 121 -28.54 12.86 14.53
CA THR A 121 -28.61 14.25 15.01
C THR A 121 -27.40 15.11 14.65
N GLY A 122 -26.41 14.54 13.94
CA GLY A 122 -25.15 15.19 13.60
C GLY A 122 -24.19 15.22 14.79
N LEU A 123 -22.93 14.83 14.55
CA LEU A 123 -21.84 14.96 15.51
C LEU A 123 -21.48 16.45 15.62
N GLY A 124 -22.18 17.21 16.46
CA GLY A 124 -21.77 18.58 16.79
C GLY A 124 -20.40 18.62 17.49
N ASP A 125 -19.85 19.81 17.73
CA ASP A 125 -18.54 20.02 18.38
C ASP A 125 -18.45 19.54 19.86
N ASN A 126 -19.48 18.88 20.38
CA ASN A 126 -19.53 18.41 21.76
C ASN A 126 -19.02 16.94 21.85
N PRO A 127 -17.95 16.67 22.61
CA PRO A 127 -17.47 15.30 22.86
C PRO A 127 -18.51 14.44 23.61
N ASP A 128 -19.46 15.06 24.31
CA ASP A 128 -20.58 14.40 24.98
C ASP A 128 -21.88 14.66 24.20
N LEU A 129 -22.08 13.93 23.09
CA LEU A 129 -23.36 13.95 22.38
C LEU A 129 -24.45 13.28 23.21
N ASN A 130 -25.44 14.06 23.64
CA ASN A 130 -26.62 13.60 24.36
C ASN A 130 -26.34 12.87 25.70
N GLY A 131 -25.21 13.14 26.35
CA GLY A 131 -24.88 12.58 27.67
C GLY A 131 -24.38 11.12 27.65
N ILE A 132 -24.15 10.54 26.47
CA ILE A 132 -23.56 9.20 26.33
C ILE A 132 -22.05 9.33 26.15
N PRO A 133 -21.23 8.85 27.10
CA PRO A 133 -19.79 9.01 27.01
C PRO A 133 -19.20 8.21 25.84
N ASP A 134 -18.31 8.82 25.05
CA ASP A 134 -17.47 8.18 24.02
C ASP A 134 -16.74 6.91 24.53
N SER A 135 -16.52 6.84 25.85
CA SER A 135 -15.98 5.66 26.54
C SER A 135 -16.84 4.39 26.43
N ASN A 136 -18.16 4.49 26.22
CA ASN A 136 -19.04 3.33 25.99
C ASN A 136 -18.70 2.66 24.65
N LEU A 137 -18.54 3.47 23.61
CA LEU A 137 -18.11 3.01 22.29
C LEU A 137 -16.69 2.44 22.33
N SER A 138 -15.79 3.09 23.08
CA SER A 138 -14.42 2.61 23.25
C SER A 138 -14.35 1.23 23.91
N CYS A 139 -15.09 1.00 25.00
CA CYS A 139 -14.99 -0.27 25.74
C CYS A 139 -15.56 -1.44 24.94
N ILE A 140 -16.67 -1.23 24.22
CA ILE A 140 -17.25 -2.30 23.40
C ILE A 140 -16.39 -2.61 22.19
N ALA A 141 -15.85 -1.59 21.50
CA ALA A 141 -14.94 -1.81 20.38
C ALA A 141 -13.68 -2.56 20.80
N HIS A 142 -13.15 -2.26 21.99
CA HIS A 142 -12.03 -2.98 22.59
C HIS A 142 -12.35 -4.47 22.81
N LEU A 143 -13.47 -4.78 23.47
CA LEU A 143 -13.88 -6.18 23.69
C LEU A 143 -14.12 -6.90 22.36
N LEU A 144 -14.86 -6.28 21.43
CA LEU A 144 -15.15 -6.86 20.13
C LEU A 144 -13.87 -7.14 19.33
N SER A 145 -12.87 -6.26 19.40
CA SER A 145 -11.58 -6.47 18.74
C SER A 145 -10.88 -7.72 19.30
N SER A 146 -10.89 -7.89 20.63
CA SER A 146 -10.34 -9.09 21.28
C SER A 146 -11.10 -10.37 20.89
N LEU A 147 -12.44 -10.34 20.92
CA LEU A 147 -13.29 -11.48 20.57
C LEU A 147 -13.23 -11.83 19.09
N ALA A 148 -13.07 -10.84 18.21
CA ALA A 148 -12.94 -11.06 16.76
C ALA A 148 -11.67 -11.86 16.40
N THR A 149 -10.75 -12.10 17.32
CA THR A 149 -9.67 -13.07 17.10
C THR A 149 -10.19 -14.52 17.07
N LEU A 150 -11.34 -14.79 17.69
CA LEU A 150 -12.01 -16.10 17.74
C LEU A 150 -12.93 -16.29 16.52
N THR A 151 -12.70 -17.35 15.75
CA THR A 151 -13.44 -17.61 14.49
C THR A 151 -14.94 -17.76 14.71
N GLN A 152 -15.38 -18.46 15.76
CA GLN A 152 -16.81 -18.67 16.03
C GLN A 152 -17.54 -17.36 16.37
N PHE A 153 -16.89 -16.47 17.14
CA PHE A 153 -17.43 -15.15 17.42
C PHE A 153 -17.52 -14.30 16.14
N ARG A 154 -16.48 -14.31 15.30
CA ARG A 154 -16.52 -13.61 14.00
C ARG A 154 -17.69 -14.06 13.12
N HIS A 155 -17.94 -15.36 13.03
CA HIS A 155 -19.08 -15.88 12.26
C HIS A 155 -20.41 -15.36 12.81
N SER A 156 -20.56 -15.29 14.14
CA SER A 156 -21.75 -14.73 14.77
C SER A 156 -21.90 -13.24 14.47
N LEU A 157 -20.81 -12.47 14.58
CA LEU A 157 -20.78 -11.05 14.22
C LEU A 157 -21.15 -10.83 12.74
N TYR A 158 -20.62 -11.65 11.82
CA TYR A 158 -20.89 -11.54 10.38
C TYR A 158 -22.29 -12.03 9.98
N SER A 159 -22.97 -12.79 10.84
CA SER A 159 -24.38 -13.12 10.68
C SER A 159 -25.32 -11.93 10.89
N GLU A 160 -24.79 -10.81 11.40
CA GLU A 160 -25.52 -9.55 11.59
C GLU A 160 -24.99 -8.41 10.69
N PRO A 161 -25.40 -8.33 9.42
CA PRO A 161 -24.90 -7.32 8.48
C PRO A 161 -25.09 -5.87 8.96
N ARG A 162 -26.20 -5.58 9.66
CA ARG A 162 -26.48 -4.24 10.20
C ARG A 162 -25.46 -3.84 11.27
N LEU A 163 -25.02 -4.79 12.09
CA LEU A 163 -24.03 -4.53 13.13
C LEU A 163 -22.68 -4.21 12.51
N VAL A 164 -22.26 -4.97 11.50
CA VAL A 164 -21.04 -4.71 10.71
C VAL A 164 -21.11 -3.34 10.02
N GLN A 165 -22.26 -2.99 9.42
CA GLN A 165 -22.47 -1.67 8.82
C GLN A 165 -22.31 -0.54 9.84
N ASN A 166 -22.85 -0.70 11.05
CA ASN A 166 -22.67 0.26 12.13
C ASN A 166 -21.21 0.36 12.57
N ILE A 167 -20.47 -0.76 12.67
CA ILE A 167 -19.03 -0.74 13.00
C ILE A 167 -18.25 0.09 11.96
N VAL A 168 -18.50 -0.13 10.67
CA VAL A 168 -17.87 0.63 9.59
C VAL A 168 -18.23 2.11 9.70
N ARG A 169 -19.51 2.42 9.89
CA ARG A 169 -20.00 3.81 10.04
C ARG A 169 -19.32 4.52 11.21
N PHE A 170 -19.32 3.90 12.39
CA PHE A 170 -18.67 4.46 13.58
C PHE A 170 -17.19 4.67 13.36
N TRP A 171 -16.47 3.70 12.80
CA TRP A 171 -15.05 3.87 12.49
C TRP A 171 -14.79 5.11 11.62
N LEU A 172 -15.57 5.31 10.56
CA LEU A 172 -15.40 6.44 9.66
C LEU A 172 -15.71 7.76 10.36
N GLU A 173 -16.90 7.88 10.93
CA GLU A 173 -17.40 9.12 11.52
C GLU A 173 -16.59 9.56 12.74
N LEU A 174 -16.28 8.61 13.64
CA LEU A 174 -15.47 8.89 14.83
C LEU A 174 -14.07 9.38 14.43
N THR A 175 -13.47 8.79 13.39
CA THR A 175 -12.14 9.21 12.93
C THR A 175 -12.17 10.56 12.22
N LEU A 176 -13.18 10.84 11.40
CA LEU A 176 -13.32 12.14 10.72
C LEU A 176 -13.45 13.28 11.72
N HIS A 177 -14.21 13.06 12.79
CA HIS A 177 -14.48 14.07 13.82
C HIS A 177 -13.45 14.05 14.97
N GLY A 178 -12.55 13.06 15.03
CA GLY A 178 -11.45 13.01 15.99
C GLY A 178 -11.85 12.57 17.40
N TYR A 179 -12.86 11.70 17.53
CA TYR A 179 -13.25 11.11 18.82
C TYR A 179 -12.20 10.13 19.35
N GLN A 180 -12.14 9.96 20.67
CA GLN A 180 -11.15 9.08 21.31
C GLN A 180 -11.42 7.60 20.98
N SER A 181 -12.68 7.20 20.88
CA SER A 181 -13.09 5.84 20.48
C SER A 181 -12.69 5.45 19.06
N ALA A 182 -12.34 6.42 18.20
CA ALA A 182 -11.86 6.15 16.84
C ALA A 182 -10.67 5.17 16.83
N TYR A 183 -9.81 5.23 17.85
CA TYR A 183 -8.68 4.31 17.97
C TYR A 183 -9.11 2.86 18.16
N GLU A 184 -10.07 2.59 19.05
CA GLU A 184 -10.58 1.24 19.31
C GLU A 184 -11.41 0.72 18.14
N PHE A 185 -12.18 1.58 17.47
CA PHE A 185 -12.88 1.20 16.24
C PHE A 185 -11.92 0.89 15.09
N ARG A 186 -10.81 1.62 14.97
CA ARG A 186 -9.76 1.28 13.99
C ARG A 186 -9.13 -0.07 14.31
N ALA A 187 -8.88 -0.36 15.58
CA ALA A 187 -8.37 -1.65 16.03
C ALA A 187 -9.37 -2.78 15.72
N LEU A 188 -10.65 -2.58 16.02
CA LEU A 188 -11.73 -3.50 15.67
C LEU A 188 -11.78 -3.75 14.16
N MET A 189 -11.84 -2.68 13.36
CA MET A 189 -11.85 -2.74 11.89
C MET A 189 -10.65 -3.51 11.34
N ALA A 190 -9.45 -3.26 11.85
CA ALA A 190 -8.25 -3.99 11.44
C ALA A 190 -8.35 -5.49 11.78
N THR A 191 -8.83 -5.83 12.98
CA THR A 191 -9.00 -7.24 13.38
C THR A 191 -10.02 -7.95 12.52
N ILE A 192 -11.20 -7.35 12.29
CA ILE A 192 -12.24 -7.97 11.46
C ILE A 192 -11.88 -8.00 9.97
N THR A 193 -10.85 -7.29 9.50
CA THR A 193 -10.40 -7.32 8.10
C THR A 193 -9.13 -8.15 7.87
N ALA A 194 -8.49 -8.62 8.95
CA ALA A 194 -7.25 -9.39 8.88
C ALA A 194 -7.43 -10.82 8.37
N PHE A 195 -8.66 -11.36 8.42
CA PHE A 195 -8.94 -12.76 8.14
C PHE A 195 -9.56 -12.99 6.75
N ASP A 196 -9.36 -14.17 6.17
CA ASP A 196 -9.85 -14.49 4.83
C ASP A 196 -11.37 -14.76 4.77
N ASP A 197 -11.99 -15.13 5.90
CA ASP A 197 -13.43 -15.37 6.06
C ASP A 197 -14.29 -14.10 5.89
N THR A 198 -13.64 -12.94 5.79
CA THR A 198 -14.24 -11.60 5.74
C THR A 198 -14.63 -11.15 4.34
N LYS A 199 -14.23 -11.90 3.32
CA LYS A 199 -14.23 -11.50 1.90
C LYS A 199 -15.61 -11.23 1.29
N SER A 200 -16.71 -11.62 1.93
CA SER A 200 -18.07 -11.36 1.45
C SER A 200 -18.79 -10.23 2.19
N VAL A 201 -18.78 -10.24 3.52
CA VAL A 201 -19.65 -9.37 4.35
C VAL A 201 -19.13 -7.94 4.47
N ILE A 202 -17.85 -7.76 4.81
CA ILE A 202 -17.28 -6.41 4.96
C ILE A 202 -17.25 -5.66 3.62
N PRO A 203 -16.94 -6.31 2.48
CA PRO A 203 -17.08 -5.68 1.18
C PRO A 203 -18.48 -5.21 0.84
N GLU A 204 -19.52 -5.92 1.24
CA GLU A 204 -20.89 -5.46 1.06
C GLU A 204 -21.18 -4.21 1.91
N ALA A 205 -20.77 -4.22 3.18
CA ALA A 205 -20.91 -3.05 4.06
C ALA A 205 -20.19 -1.83 3.48
N LEU A 206 -18.92 -1.95 3.08
CA LEU A 206 -18.15 -0.85 2.50
C LEU A 206 -18.58 -0.47 1.07
N ARG A 207 -19.22 -1.38 0.30
CA ARG A 207 -19.81 -1.03 -1.01
C ARG A 207 -20.90 0.03 -0.87
N LEU A 208 -21.64 0.03 0.24
CA LEU A 208 -22.60 1.10 0.54
C LEU A 208 -21.90 2.46 0.63
N TRP A 209 -20.63 2.48 1.04
CA TRP A 209 -19.78 3.66 1.18
C TRP A 209 -18.92 3.95 -0.06
N ASN A 210 -19.17 3.27 -1.19
CA ASN A 210 -18.40 3.53 -2.41
C ASN A 210 -18.56 4.97 -2.90
N HIS A 211 -19.66 5.65 -2.55
CA HIS A 211 -19.87 7.07 -2.82
C HIS A 211 -19.02 8.00 -1.92
N GLN A 212 -18.56 7.49 -0.78
CA GLN A 212 -17.70 8.16 0.22
C GLN A 212 -16.27 7.59 0.22
N ALA A 213 -15.78 7.09 -0.92
CA ALA A 213 -14.44 6.52 -1.03
C ALA A 213 -13.31 7.48 -0.62
N GLU A 214 -13.51 8.77 -0.82
CA GLU A 214 -12.59 9.83 -0.39
C GLU A 214 -12.50 9.93 1.14
N ASP A 215 -13.63 9.79 1.85
CA ASP A 215 -13.68 9.82 3.31
C ASP A 215 -12.97 8.59 3.89
N VAL A 216 -13.24 7.40 3.32
CA VAL A 216 -12.55 6.16 3.71
C VAL A 216 -11.03 6.30 3.52
N ALA A 217 -10.60 6.81 2.37
CA ALA A 217 -9.18 7.07 2.11
C ALA A 217 -8.58 8.06 3.11
N THR A 218 -9.30 9.14 3.41
CA THR A 218 -8.89 10.17 4.39
C THR A 218 -8.73 9.56 5.79
N VAL A 219 -9.69 8.76 6.23
CA VAL A 219 -9.67 8.07 7.53
C VAL A 219 -8.47 7.13 7.66
N ILE A 220 -8.19 6.32 6.61
CA ILE A 220 -7.04 5.40 6.60
C ILE A 220 -5.72 6.17 6.70
N ILE A 221 -5.55 7.22 5.88
CA ILE A 221 -4.30 7.98 5.84
C ILE A 221 -4.12 8.82 7.10
N ARG A 222 -5.18 9.45 7.62
CA ARG A 222 -5.13 10.16 8.90
C ARG A 222 -4.70 9.24 10.04
N GLY A 223 -5.29 8.04 10.12
CA GLY A 223 -4.86 7.05 11.12
C GLY A 223 -3.38 6.67 11.00
N LEU A 224 -2.87 6.48 9.77
CA LEU A 224 -1.46 6.19 9.54
C LEU A 224 -0.55 7.36 9.95
N ILE A 225 -0.97 8.61 9.70
CA ILE A 225 -0.23 9.82 10.13
C ILE A 225 -0.18 9.88 11.66
N GLU A 226 -1.32 9.63 12.32
CA GLU A 226 -1.41 9.61 13.77
C GLU A 226 -0.47 8.56 14.38
N ASP A 227 -0.41 7.34 13.81
CA ASP A 227 0.51 6.28 14.26
C ASP A 227 1.99 6.69 14.15
N GLN A 228 2.33 7.44 13.10
CA GLN A 228 3.69 7.93 12.88
C GLN A 228 4.06 9.05 13.86
N SER A 229 3.08 9.83 14.29
CA SER A 229 3.28 10.93 15.24
C SER A 229 3.41 10.48 16.70
N ARG A 230 2.94 9.27 17.05
CA ARG A 230 2.93 8.76 18.43
C ARG A 230 4.33 8.40 18.94
N HIS A 231 4.59 8.74 20.20
CA HIS A 231 5.82 8.40 20.91
C HIS A 231 5.50 7.83 22.31
N PRO A 232 6.02 6.65 22.68
CA PRO A 232 6.77 5.71 21.82
C PRO A 232 5.89 5.10 20.74
N GLN A 233 6.48 4.72 19.60
CA GLN A 233 5.74 4.05 18.53
C GLN A 233 5.24 2.67 19.00
N LYS A 234 3.94 2.41 18.81
CA LYS A 234 3.35 1.07 19.01
C LYS A 234 3.26 0.35 17.66
N TYR A 235 4.07 -0.69 17.44
CA TYR A 235 4.09 -1.38 16.13
C TYR A 235 2.78 -2.11 15.80
N VAL A 236 1.95 -2.42 16.80
CA VAL A 236 0.59 -2.93 16.57
C VAL A 236 -0.28 -1.92 15.81
N ASP A 237 -0.08 -0.63 16.04
CA ASP A 237 -0.82 0.43 15.33
C ASP A 237 -0.45 0.44 13.84
N TYR A 238 0.83 0.24 13.53
CA TYR A 238 1.33 0.08 12.17
C TYR A 238 0.76 -1.17 11.48
N ILE A 239 0.63 -2.29 12.20
CA ILE A 239 -0.04 -3.49 11.66
C ILE A 239 -1.47 -3.12 11.31
N ARG A 240 -2.23 -2.54 12.23
CA ARG A 240 -3.64 -2.17 12.02
C ARG A 240 -3.81 -1.24 10.82
N GLY A 241 -3.00 -0.19 10.73
CA GLY A 241 -3.00 0.73 9.60
C GLY A 241 -2.66 0.05 8.27
N GLY A 242 -1.63 -0.80 8.26
CA GLY A 242 -1.22 -1.57 7.08
C GLY A 242 -2.28 -2.59 6.63
N THR A 243 -2.93 -3.27 7.56
CA THR A 243 -4.02 -4.22 7.29
C THR A 243 -5.20 -3.50 6.63
N LEU A 244 -5.68 -2.40 7.23
CA LEU A 244 -6.81 -1.63 6.69
C LEU A 244 -6.50 -1.04 5.32
N LEU A 245 -5.31 -0.49 5.15
CA LEU A 245 -4.85 0.06 3.87
C LEU A 245 -4.85 -1.02 2.79
N THR A 246 -4.24 -2.17 3.07
CA THR A 246 -4.14 -3.28 2.12
C THR A 246 -5.51 -3.86 1.79
N PHE A 247 -6.38 -3.99 2.79
CA PHE A 247 -7.74 -4.49 2.64
C PHE A 247 -8.55 -3.56 1.72
N CYS A 248 -8.69 -2.28 2.09
CA CYS A 248 -9.51 -1.32 1.35
C CYS A 248 -9.01 -1.11 -0.09
N ALA A 249 -7.69 -1.08 -0.28
CA ALA A 249 -7.07 -0.97 -1.60
C ALA A 249 -7.39 -2.16 -2.54
N ARG A 250 -7.71 -3.33 -2.00
CA ARG A 250 -8.05 -4.54 -2.79
C ARG A 250 -9.54 -4.67 -3.08
N MET A 251 -10.38 -3.87 -2.43
CA MET A 251 -11.83 -4.03 -2.51
C MET A 251 -12.45 -3.43 -3.76
N SER A 252 -11.99 -2.26 -4.17
CA SER A 252 -12.45 -1.60 -5.39
C SER A 252 -11.36 -0.71 -5.96
N LEU A 253 -11.36 -0.55 -7.29
CA LEU A 253 -10.46 0.37 -7.97
C LEU A 253 -10.68 1.81 -7.49
N ARG A 254 -11.91 2.19 -7.14
CA ARG A 254 -12.23 3.53 -6.63
C ARG A 254 -11.58 3.80 -5.27
N PHE A 255 -11.62 2.84 -4.34
CA PHE A 255 -10.92 2.98 -3.06
C PHE A 255 -9.41 3.06 -3.28
N TYR A 256 -8.88 2.19 -4.16
CA TYR A 256 -7.47 2.22 -4.52
C TYR A 256 -7.03 3.61 -5.02
N ASP A 257 -7.74 4.15 -6.00
CA ASP A 257 -7.53 5.49 -6.56
C ASP A 257 -7.59 6.58 -5.48
N CYS A 258 -8.65 6.60 -4.65
CA CYS A 258 -8.80 7.60 -3.58
C CYS A 258 -7.69 7.51 -2.53
N ILE A 259 -7.21 6.30 -2.21
CA ILE A 259 -6.10 6.10 -1.27
C ILE A 259 -4.79 6.65 -1.88
N ILE A 260 -4.54 6.41 -3.18
CA ILE A 260 -3.37 6.96 -3.88
C ILE A 260 -3.41 8.49 -3.95
N ALA A 261 -4.59 9.06 -4.22
CA ALA A 261 -4.82 10.50 -4.20
C ALA A 261 -4.36 11.15 -2.87
N GLN A 262 -4.56 10.44 -1.76
CA GLN A 262 -4.17 10.86 -0.41
C GLN A 262 -2.68 10.61 -0.08
N LYS A 263 -1.81 10.45 -1.08
CA LYS A 263 -0.36 10.28 -0.91
C LYS A 263 0.02 9.07 -0.08
N SER A 264 -0.75 8.00 -0.17
CA SER A 264 -0.50 6.76 0.57
C SER A 264 0.90 6.20 0.33
N VAL A 265 1.41 6.24 -0.91
CA VAL A 265 2.75 5.73 -1.26
C VAL A 265 3.83 6.44 -0.43
N MET A 266 3.82 7.78 -0.41
CA MET A 266 4.69 8.57 0.47
C MET A 266 4.56 8.15 1.94
N TRP A 267 3.34 8.08 2.48
CA TRP A 267 3.12 7.78 3.90
C TRP A 267 3.55 6.36 4.27
N CYS A 268 3.37 5.39 3.37
CA CYS A 268 3.87 4.04 3.54
C CYS A 268 5.40 3.97 3.49
N CYS A 269 6.05 4.67 2.56
CA CYS A 269 7.51 4.75 2.53
C CYS A 269 8.08 5.33 3.82
N ARG A 270 7.44 6.36 4.40
CA ARG A 270 7.79 6.90 5.72
C ARG A 270 7.61 5.85 6.83
N ALA A 271 6.49 5.13 6.84
CA ALA A 271 6.25 4.05 7.81
C ALA A 271 7.31 2.95 7.71
N ILE A 272 7.61 2.47 6.49
CA ILE A 272 8.65 1.46 6.22
C ILE A 272 9.99 1.95 6.78
N ARG A 273 10.38 3.20 6.47
CA ARG A 273 11.62 3.80 6.97
C ARG A 273 11.67 3.82 8.50
N ILE A 274 10.59 4.20 9.18
CA ILE A 274 10.52 4.18 10.65
C ILE A 274 10.72 2.76 11.19
N LEU A 275 10.02 1.79 10.59
CA LEU A 275 10.05 0.38 10.98
C LEU A 275 11.43 -0.28 10.78
N VAL A 276 12.28 0.23 9.88
CA VAL A 276 13.65 -0.28 9.66
C VAL A 276 14.75 0.62 10.19
N SER A 277 14.44 1.84 10.67
CA SER A 277 15.41 2.90 10.99
C SER A 277 16.51 2.56 12.01
N LYS A 278 16.26 1.59 12.91
CA LYS A 278 17.18 1.23 14.00
C LYS A 278 17.74 -0.18 13.76
N PRO A 279 19.02 -0.30 13.33
CA PRO A 279 19.67 -1.59 13.13
C PRO A 279 20.07 -2.18 14.48
N LYS A 280 19.15 -2.95 15.08
CA LYS A 280 19.39 -3.67 16.33
C LYS A 280 18.60 -4.97 16.36
N ARG A 281 18.99 -5.85 17.29
CA ARG A 281 18.18 -7.00 17.67
C ARG A 281 17.02 -6.54 18.53
N TYR A 282 15.82 -7.00 18.20
CA TYR A 282 14.60 -6.71 18.91
C TYR A 282 14.17 -7.91 19.74
N PHE A 283 13.37 -7.66 20.78
CA PHE A 283 12.70 -8.74 21.48
C PHE A 283 11.72 -9.45 20.51
N PRO A 284 11.56 -10.79 20.56
CA PRO A 284 10.86 -11.52 19.49
C PRO A 284 9.45 -11.01 19.13
N PRO A 285 8.54 -10.67 20.07
CA PRO A 285 7.26 -10.05 19.76
C PRO A 285 7.38 -8.70 19.02
N GLU A 286 8.36 -7.88 19.38
CA GLU A 286 8.60 -6.60 18.72
C GLU A 286 9.15 -6.79 17.30
N ALA A 287 10.10 -7.72 17.12
CA ALA A 287 10.63 -8.09 15.81
C ALA A 287 9.50 -8.58 14.88
N ARG A 288 8.64 -9.48 15.38
CA ARG A 288 7.48 -10.00 14.65
C ARG A 288 6.49 -8.92 14.29
N ALA A 289 6.15 -8.04 15.24
CA ALA A 289 5.19 -6.98 14.97
C ALA A 289 5.68 -6.01 13.88
N ARG A 290 6.96 -5.65 13.92
CA ARG A 290 7.60 -4.85 12.86
C ARG A 290 7.59 -5.57 11.51
N ALA A 291 7.91 -6.86 11.48
CA ALA A 291 7.93 -7.66 10.26
C ALA A 291 6.54 -7.76 9.60
N VAL A 292 5.49 -7.99 10.38
CA VAL A 292 4.09 -8.01 9.87
C VAL A 292 3.69 -6.64 9.33
N ALA A 293 4.00 -5.56 10.05
CA ALA A 293 3.75 -4.20 9.56
C ALA A 293 4.48 -3.93 8.24
N LEU A 294 5.75 -4.31 8.14
CA LEU A 294 6.56 -4.17 6.93
C LEU A 294 5.96 -4.98 5.77
N GLU A 295 5.49 -6.19 6.02
CA GLU A 295 4.80 -7.00 5.02
C GLU A 295 3.60 -6.25 4.42
N HIS A 296 2.76 -5.67 5.27
CA HIS A 296 1.59 -4.91 4.81
C HIS A 296 1.97 -3.67 4.01
N PHE A 297 2.86 -2.82 4.53
CA PHE A 297 3.21 -1.58 3.83
C PHE A 297 3.98 -1.82 2.55
N ILE A 298 4.93 -2.76 2.55
CA ILE A 298 5.71 -3.07 1.36
C ILE A 298 4.83 -3.77 0.33
N GLY A 299 4.00 -4.74 0.77
CA GLY A 299 3.04 -5.42 -0.09
C GLY A 299 2.02 -4.46 -0.71
N TYR A 300 1.60 -3.43 0.03
CA TYR A 300 0.79 -2.34 -0.51
C TYR A 300 1.58 -1.53 -1.54
N VAL A 301 2.73 -0.94 -1.16
CA VAL A 301 3.54 -0.05 -2.02
C VAL A 301 3.95 -0.69 -3.34
N PHE A 302 4.18 -2.00 -3.35
CA PHE A 302 4.55 -2.73 -4.57
C PHE A 302 3.51 -2.61 -5.69
N GLY A 303 2.21 -2.58 -5.38
CA GLY A 303 1.15 -2.42 -6.38
C GLY A 303 1.22 -1.07 -7.09
N PRO A 304 1.09 0.06 -6.37
CA PRO A 304 1.17 1.41 -6.93
C PRO A 304 2.48 1.72 -7.63
N CYS A 305 3.61 1.20 -7.13
CA CYS A 305 4.93 1.40 -7.73
C CYS A 305 5.08 0.75 -9.12
N ARG A 306 4.09 0.01 -9.61
CA ARG A 306 4.04 -0.43 -11.01
C ARG A 306 3.78 0.73 -11.97
N TYR A 307 3.40 1.90 -11.47
CA TYR A 307 3.32 3.12 -12.26
C TYR A 307 4.54 4.00 -12.03
N VAL A 308 5.10 4.55 -13.12
CA VAL A 308 6.33 5.37 -13.12
C VAL A 308 6.28 6.48 -12.06
N TYR A 309 5.16 7.21 -11.96
CA TYR A 309 5.04 8.35 -11.06
C TYR A 309 5.01 7.96 -9.58
N ASN A 310 4.31 6.88 -9.23
CA ASN A 310 4.25 6.35 -7.88
C ASN A 310 5.61 5.78 -7.46
N LEU A 311 6.31 5.10 -8.37
CA LEU A 311 7.67 4.65 -8.10
C LEU A 311 8.62 5.83 -7.90
N ALA A 312 8.49 6.89 -8.72
CA ALA A 312 9.26 8.11 -8.54
C ALA A 312 9.02 8.74 -7.16
N GLU A 313 7.75 8.82 -6.73
CA GLU A 313 7.37 9.30 -5.39
C GLU A 313 7.98 8.39 -4.30
N ALA A 314 7.83 7.07 -4.42
CA ALA A 314 8.37 6.12 -3.46
C ALA A 314 9.90 6.25 -3.30
N LEU A 315 10.62 6.43 -4.42
CA LEU A 315 12.07 6.67 -4.43
C LEU A 315 12.43 8.04 -3.82
N ASP A 316 11.63 9.08 -4.05
CA ASP A 316 11.81 10.38 -3.38
C ASP A 316 11.62 10.27 -1.85
N PHE A 317 10.85 9.28 -1.39
CA PHE A 317 10.67 8.94 0.02
C PHE A 317 11.52 7.76 0.49
N HIS A 318 12.69 7.55 -0.13
CA HIS A 318 13.73 6.61 0.32
C HIS A 318 13.28 5.14 0.35
N LEU A 319 12.40 4.71 -0.56
CA LEU A 319 12.00 3.31 -0.66
C LEU A 319 13.22 2.40 -0.81
N LEU A 320 14.16 2.76 -1.69
CA LEU A 320 15.31 1.91 -2.00
C LEU A 320 16.26 1.76 -0.81
N GLU A 321 16.60 2.85 -0.13
CA GLU A 321 17.36 2.81 1.13
C GLU A 321 16.65 1.98 2.22
N SER A 322 15.32 2.10 2.29
CA SER A 322 14.51 1.35 3.27
C SER A 322 14.49 -0.15 2.96
N VAL A 323 14.44 -0.53 1.68
CA VAL A 323 14.56 -1.92 1.20
C VAL A 323 15.92 -2.52 1.55
N LEU A 324 17.01 -1.76 1.35
CA LEU A 324 18.36 -2.20 1.74
C LEU A 324 18.48 -2.37 3.26
N THR A 325 17.93 -1.43 4.02
CA THR A 325 17.90 -1.51 5.50
C THR A 325 17.01 -2.66 5.98
N PHE A 326 15.94 -2.98 5.25
CA PHE A 326 15.04 -4.09 5.58
C PHE A 326 15.75 -5.44 5.47
N SER A 327 16.59 -5.63 4.44
CA SER A 327 17.42 -6.84 4.32
C SER A 327 18.30 -7.05 5.56
N HIS A 328 18.93 -5.97 6.06
CA HIS A 328 19.71 -6.02 7.28
C HIS A 328 18.86 -6.30 8.53
N PHE A 329 17.68 -5.70 8.64
CA PHE A 329 16.73 -5.97 9.72
C PHE A 329 16.36 -7.47 9.80
N ILE A 330 16.09 -8.11 8.67
CA ILE A 330 15.78 -9.54 8.60
C ILE A 330 16.97 -10.36 9.12
N SER A 331 18.17 -10.08 8.61
CA SER A 331 19.40 -10.77 9.03
C SER A 331 19.68 -10.64 10.53
N LEU A 332 19.50 -9.45 11.11
CA LEU A 332 19.72 -9.25 12.55
C LEU A 332 18.71 -9.97 13.44
N ASN A 333 17.49 -10.21 12.94
CA ASN A 333 16.36 -10.68 13.74
C ASN A 333 15.88 -12.08 13.34
N GLU A 334 16.64 -12.82 12.54
CA GLU A 334 16.26 -14.13 12.00
C GLU A 334 15.80 -15.10 13.11
N GLU A 335 16.58 -15.23 14.20
CA GLU A 335 16.23 -16.05 15.36
C GLU A 335 14.93 -15.59 16.05
N SER A 336 14.70 -14.29 16.12
CA SER A 336 13.55 -13.67 16.79
C SER A 336 12.26 -13.75 15.99
N LEU A 337 12.37 -13.78 14.66
CA LEU A 337 11.26 -13.98 13.74
C LEU A 337 10.77 -15.42 13.77
N GLY A 338 11.69 -16.38 13.92
CA GLY A 338 11.40 -17.80 14.11
C GLY A 338 11.03 -18.54 12.81
N ALA A 339 11.28 -19.85 12.80
CA ALA A 339 11.25 -20.72 11.61
C ALA A 339 9.92 -20.75 10.81
N ARG A 340 8.79 -20.41 11.46
CA ARG A 340 7.44 -20.48 10.84
C ARG A 340 6.97 -19.17 10.22
N ILE A 341 7.55 -18.02 10.62
CA ILE A 341 7.32 -16.70 10.00
C ILE A 341 8.33 -16.47 8.86
N VAL A 342 9.14 -17.48 8.56
CA VAL A 342 10.46 -17.38 7.94
C VAL A 342 10.57 -16.58 6.64
N PRO A 343 11.77 -16.04 6.37
CA PRO A 343 12.16 -15.12 5.31
C PRO A 343 11.80 -15.31 3.83
N PRO A 344 11.40 -16.46 3.24
CA PRO A 344 11.19 -16.55 1.80
C PRO A 344 10.23 -15.50 1.28
N LYS A 345 9.11 -15.27 1.98
CA LYS A 345 8.16 -14.23 1.59
C LYS A 345 8.80 -12.83 1.61
N PHE A 346 9.58 -12.51 2.64
CA PHE A 346 10.26 -11.22 2.73
C PHE A 346 11.36 -11.04 1.69
N TYR A 347 12.17 -12.07 1.45
CA TYR A 347 13.17 -12.04 0.38
C TYR A 347 12.51 -11.95 -1.00
N ASN A 348 11.37 -12.61 -1.22
CA ASN A 348 10.63 -12.49 -2.47
C ASN A 348 10.09 -11.06 -2.63
N ILE A 349 9.55 -10.44 -1.57
CA ILE A 349 9.11 -9.04 -1.61
C ILE A 349 10.28 -8.08 -1.94
N LEU A 350 11.45 -8.32 -1.34
CA LEU A 350 12.67 -7.54 -1.64
C LEU A 350 13.11 -7.73 -3.10
N ASP A 351 13.16 -8.98 -3.55
CA ASP A 351 13.51 -9.35 -4.92
C ASP A 351 12.55 -8.69 -5.92
N ASP A 352 11.23 -8.76 -5.65
CA ASP A 352 10.17 -8.18 -6.49
C ASP A 352 10.31 -6.66 -6.61
N ILE A 353 10.62 -5.95 -5.52
CA ILE A 353 10.83 -4.49 -5.57
C ILE A 353 12.10 -4.14 -6.33
N LEU A 354 13.21 -4.84 -6.07
CA LEU A 354 14.47 -4.55 -6.76
C LEU A 354 14.35 -4.84 -8.25
N GLU A 355 13.64 -5.91 -8.63
CA GLU A 355 13.33 -6.24 -10.02
C GLU A 355 12.41 -5.19 -10.66
N LEU A 356 11.39 -4.72 -9.94
CA LEU A 356 10.53 -3.64 -10.39
C LEU A 356 11.35 -2.37 -10.66
N VAL A 357 12.17 -1.94 -9.69
CA VAL A 357 13.04 -0.77 -9.84
C VAL A 357 14.01 -0.94 -11.01
N ASN A 358 14.55 -2.15 -11.20
CA ASN A 358 15.42 -2.51 -12.31
C ASN A 358 14.74 -2.28 -13.67
N THR A 359 13.51 -2.79 -13.81
CA THR A 359 12.70 -2.68 -15.03
C THR A 359 12.46 -1.22 -15.41
N PHE A 360 12.29 -0.33 -14.43
CA PHE A 360 12.00 1.09 -14.64
C PHE A 360 13.24 1.98 -14.82
N THR A 361 14.47 1.42 -14.83
CA THR A 361 15.68 2.22 -15.11
C THR A 361 15.75 2.77 -16.54
N ILE A 362 14.86 2.35 -17.44
CA ILE A 362 14.69 2.95 -18.77
C ILE A 362 14.05 4.36 -18.74
N TYR A 363 13.43 4.72 -17.62
CA TYR A 363 12.82 6.04 -17.45
C TYR A 363 13.83 6.98 -16.78
N ARG A 364 14.11 8.10 -17.42
CA ARG A 364 15.08 9.08 -16.93
C ARG A 364 14.74 9.58 -15.53
N SER A 365 13.46 9.85 -15.29
CA SER A 365 12.97 10.33 -13.98
C SER A 365 13.21 9.32 -12.86
N ILE A 366 13.16 8.02 -13.15
CA ILE A 366 13.45 6.94 -12.21
C ILE A 366 14.95 6.71 -12.06
N LEU A 367 15.67 6.59 -13.18
CA LEU A 367 17.12 6.37 -13.21
C LEU A 367 17.87 7.42 -12.39
N ARG A 368 17.51 8.70 -12.53
CA ARG A 368 18.08 9.79 -11.71
C ARG A 368 17.92 9.57 -10.22
N ARG A 369 16.76 9.07 -9.79
CA ARG A 369 16.45 8.85 -8.38
C ARG A 369 17.24 7.67 -7.83
N ILE A 370 17.32 6.58 -8.60
CA ILE A 370 18.16 5.42 -8.30
C ILE A 370 19.62 5.84 -8.16
N LEU A 371 20.14 6.64 -9.09
CA LEU A 371 21.53 7.12 -9.04
C LEU A 371 21.82 7.98 -7.81
N ARG A 372 20.84 8.72 -7.27
CA ARG A 372 21.00 9.42 -5.97
C ARG A 372 21.17 8.41 -4.84
N THR A 373 20.38 7.35 -4.81
CA THR A 373 20.53 6.30 -3.79
C THR A 373 21.87 5.58 -3.94
N VAL A 374 22.28 5.22 -5.16
CA VAL A 374 23.57 4.58 -5.45
C VAL A 374 24.75 5.38 -4.89
N LYS A 375 24.76 6.72 -5.04
CA LYS A 375 25.80 7.61 -4.49
C LYS A 375 25.93 7.57 -2.97
N HIS A 376 24.90 7.12 -2.27
CA HIS A 376 24.86 7.08 -0.81
C HIS A 376 24.70 5.66 -0.26
N ALA A 377 24.82 4.65 -1.13
CA ALA A 377 24.51 3.27 -0.79
C ALA A 377 25.61 2.56 0.01
N ASP A 378 26.85 3.05 -0.05
CA ASP A 378 28.02 2.40 0.58
C ASP A 378 27.80 2.10 2.08
N LYS A 379 27.06 2.95 2.79
CA LYS A 379 26.71 2.75 4.21
C LYS A 379 25.76 1.57 4.47
N PHE A 380 25.05 1.10 3.45
CA PHE A 380 24.14 -0.05 3.55
C PHE A 380 24.79 -1.32 3.00
N GLU A 381 25.66 -1.20 1.99
CA GLU A 381 26.23 -2.33 1.24
C GLU A 381 27.02 -3.32 2.09
N SER A 382 27.71 -2.85 3.12
CA SER A 382 28.46 -3.71 4.05
C SER A 382 27.57 -4.68 4.85
N THR A 383 26.27 -4.38 4.93
CA THR A 383 25.29 -5.16 5.70
C THR A 383 24.41 -6.05 4.83
N LEU A 384 24.53 -5.93 3.50
CA LEU A 384 23.75 -6.72 2.55
C LEU A 384 24.36 -8.12 2.43
N GLY A 385 23.50 -9.14 2.44
CA GLY A 385 23.89 -10.53 2.23
C GLY A 385 22.97 -11.26 1.26
N GLY A 386 23.45 -12.39 0.72
CA GLY A 386 22.64 -13.32 -0.05
C GLY A 386 21.99 -12.73 -1.31
N ARG A 387 20.73 -13.10 -1.56
CA ARG A 387 19.97 -12.71 -2.76
C ARG A 387 19.74 -11.21 -2.88
N ALA A 388 19.44 -10.54 -1.77
CA ALA A 388 19.20 -9.09 -1.77
C ALA A 388 20.45 -8.31 -2.20
N ALA A 389 21.65 -8.74 -1.74
CA ALA A 389 22.91 -8.17 -2.19
C ALA A 389 23.10 -8.37 -3.71
N GLN A 390 22.87 -9.58 -4.23
CA GLN A 390 23.00 -9.88 -5.65
C GLN A 390 22.08 -8.99 -6.51
N ARG A 391 20.80 -8.87 -6.13
CA ARG A 391 19.82 -8.02 -6.84
C ARG A 391 20.19 -6.54 -6.75
N TRP A 392 20.65 -6.07 -5.59
CA TRP A 392 21.12 -4.70 -5.41
C TRP A 392 22.33 -4.38 -6.30
N TYR A 393 23.37 -5.21 -6.29
CA TYR A 393 24.56 -4.96 -7.11
C TYR A 393 24.25 -5.05 -8.60
N HIS A 394 23.31 -5.90 -8.99
CA HIS A 394 22.80 -5.93 -10.35
C HIS A 394 22.12 -4.60 -10.74
N LEU A 395 21.18 -4.12 -9.92
CA LEU A 395 20.53 -2.83 -10.12
C LEU A 395 21.55 -1.67 -10.16
N LYS A 396 22.52 -1.66 -9.24
CA LYS A 396 23.59 -0.66 -9.18
C LYS A 396 24.42 -0.65 -10.47
N ALA A 397 24.85 -1.82 -10.94
CA ALA A 397 25.60 -1.96 -12.17
C ALA A 397 24.81 -1.44 -13.38
N LEU A 398 23.55 -1.86 -13.53
CA LEU A 398 22.69 -1.42 -14.64
C LEU A 398 22.41 0.08 -14.59
N ALA A 399 22.16 0.63 -13.39
CA ALA A 399 21.92 2.06 -13.24
C ALA A 399 23.16 2.88 -13.61
N LEU A 400 24.37 2.41 -13.26
CA LEU A 400 25.63 3.07 -13.62
C LEU A 400 25.91 2.96 -15.13
N GLU A 401 25.66 1.81 -15.74
CA GLU A 401 25.74 1.62 -17.20
C GLU A 401 24.83 2.63 -17.92
N ARG A 402 23.55 2.67 -17.55
CA ARG A 402 22.56 3.58 -18.14
C ARG A 402 22.79 5.05 -17.79
N SER A 403 23.62 5.34 -16.78
CA SER A 403 23.93 6.72 -16.41
C SER A 403 24.70 7.46 -17.50
N GLU A 404 25.53 6.74 -18.27
CA GLU A 404 26.24 7.31 -19.41
C GLU A 404 25.28 7.66 -20.54
N ASP A 405 24.36 6.75 -20.89
CA ASP A 405 23.30 7.02 -21.86
C ASP A 405 22.46 8.24 -21.46
N MET A 406 22.10 8.32 -20.17
CA MET A 406 21.38 9.46 -19.62
C MET A 406 22.21 10.75 -19.68
N HIS A 407 23.52 10.68 -19.41
CA HIS A 407 24.40 11.83 -19.50
C HIS A 407 24.56 12.32 -20.95
N GLN A 408 24.75 11.40 -21.90
CA GLN A 408 24.83 11.71 -23.33
C GLN A 408 23.52 12.30 -23.85
N TYR A 409 22.38 11.73 -23.45
CA TYR A 409 21.06 12.29 -23.71
C TYR A 409 20.97 13.71 -23.14
N ASP A 410 21.25 13.88 -21.85
CA ASP A 410 21.20 15.18 -21.18
C ASP A 410 22.18 16.19 -21.79
N LEU A 411 23.34 15.78 -22.32
CA LEU A 411 24.28 16.64 -23.04
C LEU A 411 23.76 17.05 -24.43
N LYS A 412 23.15 16.12 -25.17
CA LYS A 412 22.49 16.43 -26.46
C LYS A 412 21.28 17.35 -26.26
N GLU A 413 20.53 17.13 -25.19
CA GLU A 413 19.37 17.93 -24.79
C GLU A 413 19.73 19.28 -24.15
N SER A 414 20.78 19.33 -23.33
CA SER A 414 21.31 20.59 -22.76
C SER A 414 22.08 21.44 -23.76
N LYS A 415 22.51 20.84 -24.89
CA LYS A 415 22.83 21.58 -26.12
C LYS A 415 21.58 22.14 -26.82
N GLY A 416 20.43 22.12 -26.15
CA GLY A 416 19.15 22.81 -26.40
C GLY A 416 18.20 22.13 -27.38
N ARG A 417 18.22 20.80 -27.42
CA ARG A 417 17.15 20.00 -28.04
C ARG A 417 15.89 19.89 -27.18
N PHE A 418 15.71 20.74 -26.16
CA PHE A 418 14.41 20.86 -25.52
C PHE A 418 13.37 21.28 -26.56
N MET A 419 12.61 20.31 -27.06
CA MET A 419 11.57 20.56 -28.03
C MET A 419 10.44 21.24 -27.29
N CYS A 420 10.23 22.52 -27.61
CA CYS A 420 9.06 23.23 -27.12
C CYS A 420 7.82 22.51 -27.65
N GLU A 421 6.95 22.12 -26.74
CA GLU A 421 5.75 21.33 -27.07
C GLU A 421 4.65 22.15 -27.75
N ASN A 422 4.79 23.48 -27.74
CA ASN A 422 4.01 24.35 -28.59
C ASN A 422 4.28 24.02 -30.07
N ARG A 423 3.29 23.44 -30.75
CA ARG A 423 3.38 23.05 -32.17
C ARG A 423 3.67 24.25 -33.08
N GLU A 424 3.26 25.45 -32.67
CA GLU A 424 3.45 26.71 -33.38
C GLU A 424 4.63 27.52 -32.83
N CYS A 425 5.58 26.89 -32.12
CA CYS A 425 6.75 27.58 -31.61
C CYS A 425 7.57 28.18 -32.77
N PRO A 426 7.77 29.51 -32.83
CA PRO A 426 8.56 30.14 -33.90
C PRO A 426 10.05 29.75 -33.83
N ASN A 427 10.49 29.26 -32.65
CA ASN A 427 11.85 28.81 -32.40
C ASN A 427 11.93 27.28 -32.30
N LYS A 428 11.00 26.53 -32.91
CA LYS A 428 11.00 25.07 -32.82
C LYS A 428 12.29 24.45 -33.38
N ASP A 429 12.80 25.02 -34.46
CA ASP A 429 14.06 24.62 -35.11
C ASP A 429 15.28 25.39 -34.59
N ILE A 430 15.03 26.52 -33.91
CA ILE A 430 16.05 27.37 -33.31
C ILE A 430 16.21 26.94 -31.87
N ASN A 431 17.04 25.92 -31.70
CA ASN A 431 17.56 25.39 -30.45
C ASN A 431 17.76 26.51 -29.37
N PRO A 432 16.77 26.72 -28.48
CA PRO A 432 16.82 27.86 -27.57
C PRO A 432 17.83 27.55 -26.48
N ARG A 433 18.91 28.35 -26.39
CA ARG A 433 19.82 28.33 -25.23
C ARG A 433 19.14 28.72 -23.91
N SER A 434 17.87 29.15 -23.97
CA SER A 434 17.09 29.53 -22.80
C SER A 434 16.68 28.31 -21.97
N PRO A 435 16.75 28.38 -20.62
CA PRO A 435 16.37 27.28 -19.75
C PRO A 435 14.90 26.91 -19.99
N SER A 436 14.69 25.65 -20.36
CA SER A 436 13.36 25.10 -20.60
C SER A 436 12.56 25.08 -19.29
N ARG A 437 11.26 25.39 -19.39
CA ARG A 437 10.34 25.45 -18.24
C ARG A 437 9.29 24.37 -18.39
N ARG A 438 9.02 23.67 -17.29
CA ARG A 438 7.90 22.72 -17.24
C ARG A 438 6.60 23.47 -17.00
N CYS A 439 5.51 22.96 -17.53
CA CYS A 439 4.17 23.42 -17.18
C CYS A 439 3.98 23.34 -15.66
N GLY A 440 3.70 24.47 -14.99
CA GLY A 440 3.49 24.49 -13.54
C GLY A 440 2.28 23.67 -13.08
N GLY A 441 1.33 23.38 -13.97
CA GLY A 441 0.19 22.51 -13.69
C GLY A 441 0.59 21.03 -13.69
N CYS A 442 0.79 20.44 -14.87
CA CYS A 442 1.03 18.99 -14.99
C CYS A 442 2.49 18.57 -14.81
N SER A 443 3.47 19.47 -14.96
CA SER A 443 4.91 19.18 -15.01
C SER A 443 5.37 18.20 -16.10
N ASN A 444 4.48 17.78 -17.01
CA ASN A 444 4.73 16.79 -18.06
C ASN A 444 5.20 17.41 -19.38
N VAL A 445 4.85 18.67 -19.62
CA VAL A 445 5.09 19.38 -20.88
C VAL A 445 6.13 20.47 -20.67
N VAL A 446 7.00 20.66 -21.66
CA VAL A 446 8.14 21.57 -21.60
C VAL A 446 7.98 22.69 -22.64
N TYR A 447 8.26 23.92 -22.22
CA TYR A 447 8.21 25.11 -23.05
C TYR A 447 9.53 25.85 -23.01
N CYS A 448 9.94 26.42 -24.15
CA CYS A 448 11.11 27.29 -24.21
C CYS A 448 10.84 28.67 -23.57
N SER A 449 9.58 29.09 -23.49
CA SER A 449 9.18 30.36 -22.87
C SER A 449 7.73 30.32 -22.33
N PRO A 450 7.37 31.21 -21.39
CA PRO A 450 5.98 31.38 -20.93
C PRO A 450 5.01 31.76 -22.06
N GLU A 451 5.47 32.44 -23.10
CA GLU A 451 4.67 32.83 -24.26
C GLU A 451 4.25 31.58 -25.06
N CYS A 452 5.18 30.66 -25.30
CA CYS A 452 4.84 29.38 -25.96
C CYS A 452 3.85 28.56 -25.14
N GLN A 453 3.97 28.56 -23.81
CA GLN A 453 2.97 27.94 -22.94
C GLN A 453 1.60 28.60 -23.10
N LYS A 454 1.52 29.94 -23.15
CA LYS A 454 0.25 30.66 -23.30
C LYS A 454 -0.43 30.40 -24.65
N ILE A 455 0.36 30.28 -25.73
CA ILE A 455 -0.14 29.98 -27.08
C ILE A 455 -0.70 28.56 -27.10
N ASP A 456 0.11 27.57 -26.72
CA ASP A 456 -0.32 26.17 -26.66
C ASP A 456 -1.48 25.93 -25.69
N TRP A 457 -1.57 26.71 -24.61
CA TRP A 457 -2.70 26.67 -23.69
C TRP A 457 -4.03 27.12 -24.32
N LYS A 458 -3.99 28.06 -25.27
CA LYS A 458 -5.18 28.65 -25.91
C LYS A 458 -5.54 28.02 -27.25
N ALA A 459 -4.61 27.31 -27.90
CA ALA A 459 -4.83 26.65 -29.17
C ALA A 459 -5.99 25.63 -29.07
N ASP A 460 -6.74 25.48 -30.16
CA ASP A 460 -7.75 24.43 -30.26
C ASP A 460 -7.07 23.06 -30.26
N GLY A 461 -7.54 22.15 -29.39
CA GLY A 461 -6.82 20.90 -29.10
C GLY A 461 -5.46 21.06 -28.40
N GLY A 462 -5.15 22.24 -27.86
CA GLY A 462 -3.89 22.54 -27.17
C GLY A 462 -3.74 21.93 -25.78
N HIS A 463 -2.65 22.24 -25.08
CA HIS A 463 -2.28 21.59 -23.80
C HIS A 463 -3.30 21.75 -22.66
N ARG A 464 -4.17 22.76 -22.67
CA ARG A 464 -5.12 23.00 -21.56
C ARG A 464 -5.92 21.75 -21.18
N LEU A 465 -6.48 21.05 -22.17
CA LEU A 465 -7.31 19.85 -21.92
C LEU A 465 -6.48 18.72 -21.31
N THR A 466 -5.31 18.43 -21.88
CA THR A 466 -4.41 17.37 -21.36
C THR A 466 -3.81 17.75 -20.00
N CYS A 467 -3.57 19.02 -19.75
CA CYS A 467 -3.10 19.52 -18.45
C CYS A 467 -4.15 19.33 -17.37
N LEU A 468 -5.40 19.70 -17.64
CA LEU A 468 -6.51 19.54 -16.72
C LEU A 468 -6.81 18.05 -16.47
N GLN A 469 -6.75 17.21 -17.51
CA GLN A 469 -6.89 15.76 -17.35
C GLN A 469 -5.79 15.17 -16.47
N ASN A 470 -4.52 15.54 -16.69
CA ASN A 470 -3.40 15.07 -15.87
C ASN A 470 -3.48 15.60 -14.42
N GLN A 471 -4.02 16.80 -14.22
CA GLN A 471 -4.29 17.34 -12.89
C GLN A 471 -5.43 16.57 -12.20
N SER A 472 -6.53 16.30 -12.90
CA SER A 472 -7.63 15.47 -12.40
C SER A 472 -7.13 14.09 -12.05
N ASN A 473 -6.48 13.38 -12.99
CA ASN A 473 -5.95 12.04 -12.74
C ASN A 473 -5.07 12.00 -11.49
N ARG A 474 -4.15 12.97 -11.30
CA ARG A 474 -3.33 13.03 -10.07
C ARG A 474 -4.14 13.30 -8.82
N LYS A 475 -5.13 14.20 -8.89
CA LYS A 475 -6.04 14.49 -7.76
C LYS A 475 -6.89 13.28 -7.42
N ASP A 476 -7.25 12.48 -8.41
CA ASP A 476 -8.08 11.29 -8.29
C ASP A 476 -7.23 10.03 -8.06
N GLY A 477 -5.90 10.15 -7.91
CA GLY A 477 -4.96 9.04 -7.69
C GLY A 477 -4.79 8.08 -8.87
N ARG A 478 -5.30 8.45 -10.04
CA ARG A 478 -5.14 7.71 -11.30
C ARG A 478 -3.78 7.94 -11.92
N SER A 479 -3.31 6.94 -12.66
CA SER A 479 -2.13 7.10 -13.49
C SER A 479 -2.33 8.19 -14.55
N HIS A 480 -1.25 8.89 -14.85
CA HIS A 480 -1.17 9.77 -16.00
C HIS A 480 -0.04 9.28 -16.90
N GLY A 481 -0.10 9.67 -18.17
CA GLY A 481 0.85 9.22 -19.18
C GLY A 481 2.31 9.53 -18.84
N ILE A 482 3.20 8.80 -19.52
CA ILE A 482 4.65 8.99 -19.48
C ILE A 482 4.98 10.45 -19.87
N SER A 483 5.90 11.08 -19.15
CA SER A 483 6.34 12.44 -19.49
C SER A 483 7.07 12.44 -20.82
N CYS A 484 6.98 13.54 -21.59
CA CYS A 484 7.65 13.60 -22.90
C CYS A 484 9.16 13.34 -22.78
N ILE A 485 9.82 13.94 -21.77
CA ILE A 485 11.24 13.72 -21.51
C ILE A 485 11.56 12.24 -21.22
N ASP A 486 10.70 11.54 -20.48
CA ASP A 486 10.91 10.12 -20.20
C ASP A 486 10.71 9.27 -21.47
N TYR A 487 9.73 9.63 -22.30
CA TYR A 487 9.48 8.98 -23.60
C TYR A 487 10.66 9.19 -24.57
N GLU A 488 11.13 10.42 -24.74
CA GLU A 488 12.25 10.76 -25.62
C GLU A 488 13.56 10.12 -25.18
N PHE A 489 13.87 10.16 -23.86
CA PHE A 489 15.01 9.44 -23.31
C PHE A 489 14.94 7.95 -23.61
N PHE A 490 13.75 7.37 -23.42
CA PHE A 490 13.51 5.98 -23.72
C PHE A 490 13.72 5.65 -25.21
N VAL A 491 13.20 6.46 -26.13
CA VAL A 491 13.43 6.29 -27.59
C VAL A 491 14.92 6.39 -27.93
N ALA A 492 15.64 7.33 -27.32
CA ALA A 492 17.09 7.46 -27.50
C ALA A 492 17.85 6.20 -27.01
N LYS A 493 17.46 5.65 -25.86
CA LYS A 493 18.01 4.39 -25.33
C LYS A 493 17.72 3.22 -26.27
N CYS A 494 16.49 3.12 -26.77
CA CYS A 494 16.14 2.10 -27.76
C CYS A 494 17.03 2.17 -29.01
N GLY A 495 17.29 3.38 -29.52
CA GLY A 495 18.23 3.55 -30.63
C GLY A 495 19.65 3.05 -30.33
N THR A 496 20.15 3.24 -29.10
CA THR A 496 21.45 2.70 -28.67
C THR A 496 21.41 1.18 -28.62
N ASP A 497 20.37 0.60 -28.02
CA ASP A 497 20.22 -0.85 -27.90
C ASP A 497 20.09 -1.53 -29.28
N ILE A 498 19.39 -0.91 -30.24
CA ILE A 498 19.31 -1.37 -31.63
C ILE A 498 20.69 -1.45 -32.26
N ARG A 499 21.51 -0.41 -32.08
CA ARG A 499 22.88 -0.38 -32.64
C ARG A 499 23.76 -1.46 -32.02
N GLU A 500 23.66 -1.66 -30.71
CA GLU A 500 24.39 -2.69 -29.98
C GLU A 500 23.99 -4.11 -30.40
N HIS A 501 22.72 -4.32 -30.74
CA HIS A 501 22.16 -5.62 -31.10
C HIS A 501 21.91 -5.80 -32.61
N LEU A 502 22.53 -4.96 -33.46
CA LEU A 502 22.28 -4.94 -34.90
C LEU A 502 22.51 -6.29 -35.57
N ASN A 503 23.53 -7.03 -35.13
CA ASN A 503 23.82 -8.36 -35.66
C ASN A 503 22.71 -9.38 -35.35
N LEU A 504 22.12 -9.31 -34.15
CA LEU A 504 20.99 -10.16 -33.78
C LEU A 504 19.75 -9.79 -34.60
N ILE A 505 19.48 -8.50 -34.79
CA ILE A 505 18.39 -8.00 -35.64
C ILE A 505 18.52 -8.53 -37.08
N ARG A 506 19.73 -8.46 -37.66
CA ARG A 506 20.02 -9.03 -38.98
C ARG A 506 19.79 -10.53 -39.03
N ALA A 507 20.22 -11.27 -37.99
CA ALA A 507 20.00 -12.72 -37.92
C ALA A 507 18.51 -13.08 -37.86
N LEU A 508 17.73 -12.39 -37.02
CA LEU A 508 16.28 -12.60 -36.89
C LEU A 508 15.55 -12.29 -38.21
N ARG A 509 15.97 -11.23 -38.92
CA ARG A 509 15.43 -10.91 -40.24
C ARG A 509 15.75 -11.98 -41.28
N THR A 510 17.00 -12.45 -41.35
CA THR A 510 17.38 -13.51 -42.29
C THR A 510 16.58 -14.78 -42.03
N GLN A 511 16.39 -15.14 -40.75
CA GLN A 511 15.53 -16.26 -40.37
C GLN A 511 14.09 -16.07 -40.88
N ASP A 512 13.50 -14.90 -40.64
CA ASP A 512 12.13 -14.60 -41.07
C ASP A 512 11.97 -14.65 -42.61
N LEU A 513 12.93 -14.09 -43.35
CA LEU A 513 12.93 -14.15 -44.81
C LEU A 513 13.00 -15.59 -45.33
N ASN A 514 13.79 -16.45 -44.69
CA ASN A 514 13.88 -17.87 -45.04
C ASN A 514 12.57 -18.62 -44.76
N GLU A 515 11.87 -18.27 -43.68
CA GLU A 515 10.54 -18.85 -43.38
C GLU A 515 9.44 -18.34 -44.33
N GLN A 516 9.62 -17.16 -44.91
CA GLN A 516 8.68 -16.58 -45.89
C GLN A 516 8.92 -17.05 -47.33
N VAL A 517 9.90 -17.93 -47.59
CA VAL A 517 10.21 -18.44 -48.94
C VAL A 517 8.97 -19.11 -49.55
N GLY A 518 8.38 -18.47 -50.56
CA GLY A 518 7.13 -18.90 -51.22
C GLY A 518 5.97 -17.91 -51.11
N ASN A 519 6.05 -16.91 -50.22
CA ASN A 519 5.06 -15.85 -50.15
C ASN A 519 5.28 -14.80 -51.25
N HIS A 520 4.29 -14.58 -52.10
CA HIS A 520 4.36 -13.62 -53.22
C HIS A 520 4.42 -12.13 -52.79
N LYS A 521 4.25 -11.83 -51.50
CA LYS A 521 4.39 -10.48 -50.93
C LYS A 521 5.17 -10.59 -49.61
N PRO A 522 6.48 -10.31 -49.59
CA PRO A 522 7.26 -10.33 -48.35
C PRO A 522 6.69 -9.30 -47.37
N VAL A 523 6.54 -9.71 -46.12
CA VAL A 523 6.03 -8.88 -45.02
C VAL A 523 7.21 -8.39 -44.20
N ALA A 524 7.13 -7.16 -43.68
CA ALA A 524 8.14 -6.62 -42.78
C ALA A 524 8.40 -7.55 -41.59
N THR A 525 9.67 -7.82 -41.29
CA THR A 525 10.03 -8.59 -40.09
C THR A 525 9.69 -7.76 -38.86
N THR A 526 8.92 -8.34 -37.96
CA THR A 526 8.53 -7.67 -36.72
C THR A 526 9.37 -8.18 -35.56
N ILE A 527 10.10 -7.28 -34.89
CA ILE A 527 10.99 -7.61 -33.78
C ILE A 527 10.49 -6.87 -32.53
N VAL A 528 10.17 -7.63 -31.49
CA VAL A 528 9.79 -7.09 -30.18
C VAL A 528 11.05 -6.92 -29.33
N MET A 529 11.33 -5.67 -28.95
CA MET A 529 12.30 -5.25 -27.94
C MET A 529 11.58 -5.10 -26.60
N SER A 530 11.69 -6.15 -25.78
CA SER A 530 11.04 -6.23 -24.47
C SER A 530 12.00 -5.74 -23.39
N TYR A 531 11.57 -4.69 -22.69
CA TYR A 531 12.24 -4.18 -21.49
C TYR A 531 11.61 -4.72 -20.20
N ILE A 532 10.76 -5.74 -20.32
CA ILE A 532 9.99 -6.34 -19.23
C ILE A 532 10.53 -7.73 -18.92
N GLY A 533 10.62 -8.03 -17.64
CA GLY A 533 10.88 -9.37 -17.12
C GLY A 533 12.32 -9.58 -16.66
N PRO A 534 12.63 -10.79 -16.15
CA PRO A 534 13.92 -11.08 -15.55
C PRO A 534 15.01 -11.11 -16.63
N GLY A 535 15.99 -10.21 -16.54
CA GLY A 535 17.12 -10.18 -17.45
C GLY A 535 17.94 -8.89 -17.44
N ASN A 536 19.19 -8.99 -17.86
CA ASN A 536 20.18 -7.91 -17.85
C ASN A 536 20.10 -7.06 -19.13
N GLY A 537 18.93 -6.54 -19.49
CA GLY A 537 18.80 -5.65 -20.65
C GLY A 537 17.58 -5.94 -21.53
N VAL A 538 17.66 -5.50 -22.78
CA VAL A 538 16.58 -5.67 -23.76
C VAL A 538 16.54 -7.10 -24.28
N ARG A 539 15.38 -7.72 -24.26
CA ARG A 539 15.15 -9.01 -24.91
C ARG A 539 14.56 -8.79 -26.30
N MET A 540 15.23 -9.29 -27.34
CA MET A 540 14.76 -9.18 -28.72
C MET A 540 14.19 -10.50 -29.22
N LEU A 541 12.94 -10.49 -29.69
CA LEU A 541 12.26 -11.67 -30.20
C LEU A 541 11.51 -11.34 -31.48
N ARG A 542 11.60 -12.21 -32.50
CA ARG A 542 10.70 -12.14 -33.66
C ARG A 542 9.27 -12.46 -33.20
N ARG A 543 8.28 -11.69 -33.66
CA ARG A 543 6.86 -11.98 -33.45
C ARG A 543 6.05 -11.90 -34.73
N ASP A 544 4.93 -12.62 -34.73
CA ASP A 544 3.98 -12.60 -35.83
C ASP A 544 3.30 -11.23 -35.95
N MET A 545 3.18 -10.73 -37.17
CA MET A 545 2.60 -9.42 -37.48
C MET A 545 1.16 -9.28 -36.97
N SER A 546 0.33 -10.32 -37.02
CA SER A 546 -1.07 -10.26 -36.59
C SER A 546 -1.21 -10.01 -35.08
N ILE A 547 -0.33 -10.63 -34.29
CA ILE A 547 -0.24 -10.42 -32.84
C ILE A 547 0.13 -8.96 -32.56
N CYS A 548 1.11 -8.45 -33.30
CA CYS A 548 1.61 -7.09 -33.14
C CYS A 548 0.60 -6.01 -33.55
N ALA A 549 -0.12 -6.21 -34.66
CA ALA A 549 -1.20 -5.33 -35.08
C ALA A 549 -2.30 -5.22 -34.02
N THR A 550 -2.65 -6.35 -33.39
CA THR A 550 -3.62 -6.40 -32.28
C THR A 550 -3.10 -5.63 -31.05
N GLN A 551 -1.81 -5.79 -30.70
CA GLN A 551 -1.21 -5.14 -29.54
C GLN A 551 -1.06 -3.62 -29.68
N ILE A 552 -0.74 -3.13 -30.88
CA ILE A 552 -0.50 -1.70 -31.14
C ILE A 552 -1.80 -0.96 -31.50
N GLY A 553 -2.78 -1.68 -32.01
CA GLY A 553 -4.00 -1.15 -32.61
C GLY A 553 -3.88 -1.05 -34.14
N GLU A 554 -4.90 -1.55 -34.84
CA GLU A 554 -4.96 -1.67 -36.30
C GLU A 554 -4.68 -0.35 -37.04
N ASP A 555 -5.20 0.77 -36.55
CA ASP A 555 -5.03 2.07 -37.21
C ASP A 555 -3.58 2.55 -37.18
N LYS A 556 -2.92 2.41 -36.03
CA LYS A 556 -1.48 2.73 -35.89
C LYS A 556 -0.63 1.78 -36.72
N TRP A 557 -0.98 0.49 -36.73
CA TRP A 557 -0.29 -0.51 -37.53
C TRP A 557 -0.37 -0.20 -39.04
N ARG A 558 -1.55 0.19 -39.53
CA ARG A 558 -1.75 0.56 -40.95
C ARG A 558 -0.93 1.78 -41.37
N LEU A 559 -0.71 2.74 -40.48
CA LEU A 559 0.15 3.89 -40.76
C LEU A 559 1.61 3.46 -40.96
N LEU A 560 2.11 2.55 -40.12
CA LEU A 560 3.48 2.04 -40.19
C LEU A 560 3.76 1.19 -41.44
N LYS A 561 2.74 0.50 -41.95
CA LYS A 561 2.87 -0.40 -43.11
C LYS A 561 3.02 0.33 -44.45
N LYS A 562 2.72 1.64 -44.52
CA LYS A 562 2.73 2.37 -45.78
C LYS A 562 4.14 2.62 -46.36
N ASP A 563 5.19 2.48 -45.55
CA ASP A 563 6.51 3.06 -45.88
C ASP A 563 7.53 2.08 -46.52
N GLY A 564 7.12 0.91 -47.01
CA GLY A 564 8.08 -0.04 -47.65
C GLY A 564 9.14 -0.58 -46.68
N GLU A 565 8.88 -0.44 -45.38
CA GLU A 565 9.78 -0.78 -44.29
C GLU A 565 10.05 -2.28 -44.22
N GLN A 566 11.32 -2.62 -44.05
CA GLN A 566 11.77 -4.01 -44.06
C GLN A 566 11.72 -4.62 -42.65
N VAL A 567 11.87 -3.79 -41.62
CA VAL A 567 11.83 -4.21 -40.21
C VAL A 567 11.08 -3.19 -39.38
N ILE A 568 10.13 -3.68 -38.59
CA ILE A 568 9.37 -2.89 -37.62
C ILE A 568 9.82 -3.30 -36.22
N ILE A 569 10.32 -2.34 -35.46
CA ILE A 569 10.68 -2.53 -34.05
C ILE A 569 9.48 -2.21 -33.18
N ILE A 570 9.12 -3.16 -32.32
CA ILE A 570 8.07 -3.01 -31.32
C ILE A 570 8.71 -2.97 -29.96
N MET A 571 8.60 -1.85 -29.28
CA MET A 571 9.06 -1.69 -27.92
C MET A 571 7.94 -2.09 -26.98
N GLU A 572 8.23 -3.02 -26.08
CA GLU A 572 7.32 -3.46 -25.03
C GLU A 572 7.83 -2.91 -23.69
N LEU A 573 7.06 -1.99 -23.09
CA LEU A 573 7.48 -1.20 -21.93
C LEU A 573 6.65 -1.45 -20.69
N PRO A 574 7.30 -1.44 -19.51
CA PRO A 574 6.59 -1.49 -18.25
C PRO A 574 5.79 -0.20 -18.05
N TYR A 575 4.46 -0.30 -17.96
CA TYR A 575 3.60 0.85 -17.70
C TYR A 575 2.52 0.54 -16.66
N ASP A 576 1.84 -0.59 -16.83
CA ASP A 576 0.90 -1.18 -15.86
C ASP A 576 1.23 -2.67 -15.64
N LYS A 577 0.73 -3.24 -14.54
CA LYS A 577 0.84 -4.64 -14.13
C LYS A 577 0.44 -5.63 -15.22
N ASP A 578 -0.66 -5.33 -15.88
CA ASP A 578 -1.35 -6.28 -16.77
C ASP A 578 -1.35 -5.79 -18.23
N GLU A 579 -0.95 -4.54 -18.47
CA GLU A 579 -0.94 -3.91 -19.80
C GLU A 579 0.39 -3.17 -20.03
N PRO A 580 1.39 -3.83 -20.63
CA PRO A 580 2.56 -3.14 -21.13
C PRO A 580 2.15 -2.16 -22.23
N ILE A 581 2.85 -1.03 -22.34
CA ILE A 581 2.66 -0.15 -23.48
C ILE A 581 3.52 -0.65 -24.63
N TYR A 582 2.88 -0.76 -25.80
CA TYR A 582 3.55 -1.03 -27.05
C TYR A 582 3.74 0.24 -27.87
N PHE A 583 4.96 0.48 -28.28
CA PHE A 583 5.30 1.50 -29.27
C PHE A 583 5.92 0.81 -30.47
N ALA A 584 5.53 1.21 -31.68
CA ALA A 584 6.14 0.69 -32.89
C ALA A 584 6.82 1.80 -33.67
N ILE A 585 8.07 1.55 -34.04
CA ILE A 585 8.92 2.48 -34.75
C ILE A 585 9.59 1.71 -35.91
N PRO A 586 9.51 2.22 -37.14
CA PRO A 586 10.28 1.69 -38.27
C PRO A 586 11.77 1.77 -37.99
N LEU A 587 12.53 0.73 -38.37
CA LEU A 587 13.97 0.73 -38.12
C LEU A 587 14.70 1.89 -38.82
N SER A 588 14.18 2.35 -39.96
CA SER A 588 14.70 3.50 -40.70
C SER A 588 14.78 4.78 -39.88
N GLN A 589 13.93 4.95 -38.86
CA GLN A 589 13.93 6.13 -37.99
C GLN A 589 15.16 6.21 -37.06
N PHE A 590 15.95 5.14 -36.97
CA PHE A 590 17.15 5.11 -36.14
C PHE A 590 18.45 5.34 -36.92
N ASP A 591 18.36 5.72 -38.21
CA ASP A 591 19.49 5.85 -39.13
C ASP A 591 20.33 4.56 -39.24
N VAL A 592 19.67 3.40 -39.16
CA VAL A 592 20.30 2.08 -39.23
C VAL A 592 19.95 1.39 -40.54
N ALA A 593 20.97 1.09 -41.36
CA ALA A 593 20.83 0.28 -42.57
C ALA A 593 21.04 -1.21 -42.24
N LEU A 594 20.09 -2.05 -42.69
CA LEU A 594 20.13 -3.49 -42.48
C LEU A 594 20.99 -4.23 -43.49
#